data_AF-A0A0C5VED7-F1
#
_entry.id   AF-A0A0C5VED7-F1
#
_cell.length_a   1.000
_cell.length_b   1.000
_cell.length_c   1.000
_cell.angle_alpha   90.00
_cell.angle_beta   90.00
_cell.angle_gamma   90.00
#
_symmetry.space_group_name_H-M   'P 1'
#
loop_
_entity.id
_entity.type
_entity.pdbx_description
1 polymer ?
#
loop_
_entity_poly.entity_id
_entity_poly.type
_entity_poly.pdbx_seq_one_letter_code
_entity_poly.pdbx_strand_id
1 'polypeptide(L)' 'MIEISNAAAPLLVQALRDAVRYNEQLLKSETLRDRADYEEYLLEVSQFYAEIKSQYKKLEKDIGLPLEDIV' A
#
# COMPACT_ATOMS: atom_id res chain seq x y z
N MET A 1 12.12 12.50 2.65
CA MET A 1 12.05 11.03 2.57
C MET A 1 11.61 10.57 3.95
N ILE A 2 10.56 9.74 4.05
CA ILE A 2 10.14 9.20 5.35
C ILE A 2 11.12 8.08 5.71
N GLU A 3 11.76 8.19 6.87
CA GLU A 3 12.64 7.13 7.36
C GLU A 3 11.82 6.06 8.08
N ILE A 4 11.97 4.81 7.63
CA ILE A 4 11.37 3.62 8.23
C ILE A 4 12.48 2.60 8.47
N SER A 5 12.38 1.85 9.57
CA SER A 5 13.34 0.78 9.84
C SER A 5 13.17 -0.37 8.84
N ASN A 6 14.27 -1.04 8.48
CA ASN A 6 14.23 -2.23 7.62
C ASN A 6 13.29 -3.31 8.17
N ALA A 7 13.17 -3.43 9.50
CA ALA A 7 12.26 -4.37 10.14
C ALA A 7 10.77 -4.03 9.94
N ALA A 8 10.43 -2.74 9.84
CA ALA A 8 9.05 -2.29 9.65
C ALA A 8 8.66 -2.15 8.16
N ALA A 9 9.65 -2.08 7.25
CA ALA A 9 9.41 -1.90 5.83
C ALA A 9 8.50 -2.98 5.19
N PRO A 10 8.64 -4.30 5.50
CA PRO A 10 7.72 -5.31 4.99
C PRO A 10 6.28 -5.09 5.46
N LEU A 11 6.10 -4.74 6.74
CA LEU A 11 4.78 -4.48 7.32
C LEU A 11 4.11 -3.29 6.64
N LEU A 12 4.87 -2.22 6.35
CA LEU A 12 4.31 -1.05 5.66
C LEU A 12 3.82 -1.41 4.25
N VAL A 13 4.57 -2.20 3.48
CA VAL A 13 4.16 -2.68 2.16
C VAL A 13 2.86 -3.48 2.26
N GLN A 14 2.78 -4.43 3.19
CA GLN A 14 1.60 -5.29 3.36
C GLN A 14 0.38 -4.50 3.85
N ALA A 15 0.57 -3.57 4.78
CA ALA A 15 -0.51 -2.71 5.28
C ALA A 15 -1.10 -1.85 4.16
N LEU A 16 -0.26 -1.29 3.27
CA LEU A 16 -0.73 -0.51 2.13
C LEU A 16 -1.40 -1.38 1.06
N ARG A 17 -0.87 -2.59 0.80
CA ARG A 17 -1.53 -3.58 -0.07
C ARG A 17 -2.95 -3.89 0.42
N ASP A 18 -3.09 -4.16 1.71
CA ASP A 18 -4.37 -4.54 2.30
C ASP A 18 -5.33 -3.35 2.36
N ALA A 19 -4.82 -2.14 2.61
CA ALA A 19 -5.60 -0.91 2.53
C ALA A 19 -6.14 -0.66 1.11
N VAL A 20 -5.31 -0.79 0.07
CA VAL A 20 -5.73 -0.66 -1.33
C VAL A 20 -6.83 -1.68 -1.63
N ARG A 21 -6.59 -2.97 -1.35
CA ARG A 21 -7.55 -4.06 -1.61
C ARG A 21 -8.87 -3.84 -0.87
N TYR A 22 -8.83 -3.43 0.39
CA TYR A 22 -10.03 -3.15 1.17
C TYR A 22 -10.86 -2.03 0.54
N ASN A 23 -10.22 -0.91 0.15
CA ASN A 23 -10.93 0.22 -0.42
C ASN A 23 -11.48 -0.07 -1.83
N GLU A 24 -10.76 -0.87 -2.63
CA GLU A 24 -11.29 -1.39 -3.90
C GLU A 24 -12.57 -2.22 -3.71
N GLN A 25 -12.62 -3.06 -2.67
CA GLN A 25 -13.81 -3.85 -2.37
C GLN A 25 -14.93 -2.99 -1.78
N LEU A 26 -14.59 -2.02 -0.93
CA LEU A 26 -15.56 -1.10 -0.36
C LEU A 26 -16.27 -0.28 -1.44
N LEU A 27 -15.56 0.20 -2.45
CA LEU A 27 -16.16 0.90 -3.60
C LEU A 27 -17.10 0.02 -4.45
N LYS A 28 -16.93 -1.31 -4.39
CA LYS A 28 -17.82 -2.27 -5.05
C LYS A 28 -19.02 -2.64 -4.17
N SER A 29 -18.92 -2.46 -2.86
CA SER A 29 -20.07 -2.60 -1.97
C SER A 29 -21.00 -1.40 -2.18
N GLU A 30 -22.24 -1.64 -2.61
CA GLU A 30 -23.23 -0.59 -2.92
C GLU A 30 -23.71 0.20 -1.68
N THR A 31 -22.93 0.20 -0.60
CA THR A 31 -23.27 0.75 0.73
C THR A 31 -22.75 2.18 0.93
N LEU A 32 -21.94 2.72 0.03
CA LEU A 32 -21.35 4.05 0.14
C LEU A 32 -22.31 5.14 -0.37
N ARG A 33 -22.54 6.17 0.46
CA ARG A 33 -23.34 7.34 0.09
C ARG A 33 -22.53 8.38 -0.71
N ASP A 34 -21.31 8.66 -0.26
CA ASP A 34 -20.42 9.66 -0.86
C ASP A 34 -19.22 8.99 -1.51
N ARG A 35 -19.43 8.36 -2.67
CA ARG A 35 -18.44 7.52 -3.35
C ARG A 35 -17.17 8.28 -3.79
N ALA A 36 -17.30 9.56 -4.12
CA ALA A 36 -16.20 10.38 -4.65
C ALA A 36 -15.00 10.46 -3.68
N ASP A 37 -15.26 10.68 -2.39
CA ASP A 37 -14.19 10.78 -1.37
C ASP A 37 -13.41 9.45 -1.24
N TYR A 38 -14.09 8.31 -1.38
CA TYR A 38 -13.44 6.99 -1.34
C TYR A 38 -12.66 6.69 -2.61
N GLU A 39 -13.10 7.19 -3.76
CA GLU A 39 -12.35 7.10 -5.02
C GLU A 39 -11.08 7.94 -4.98
N GLU A 40 -11.16 9.16 -4.44
CA GLU A 40 -10.00 10.03 -4.21
C GLU A 40 -9.03 9.38 -3.22
N TYR A 41 -9.51 8.91 -2.07
CA TYR A 41 -8.67 8.21 -1.10
C TYR A 41 -8.01 6.95 -1.69
N LEU A 42 -8.75 6.16 -2.47
CA LEU A 42 -8.20 4.98 -3.13
C LEU A 42 -7.08 5.37 -4.11
N LEU A 43 -7.24 6.46 -4.85
CA LEU A 43 -6.19 6.97 -5.75
C LEU A 43 -4.93 7.33 -4.97
N GLU A 44 -5.06 8.10 -3.90
CA GLU A 44 -3.94 8.54 -3.06
C GLU A 44 -3.20 7.36 -2.43
N VAL A 45 -3.92 6.43 -1.79
CA VAL A 45 -3.29 5.26 -1.15
C VAL A 45 -2.64 4.32 -2.17
N SER A 46 -3.19 4.23 -3.39
CA SER A 46 -2.60 3.45 -4.48
C SER A 46 -1.30 4.06 -4.99
N GLN A 47 -1.24 5.38 -5.13
CA GLN A 47 -0.02 6.10 -5.49
C GLN A 47 1.05 5.94 -4.40
N PHE A 48 0.66 6.08 -3.13
CA PHE A 48 1.57 5.90 -2.01
C PHE A 48 2.09 4.45 -1.93
N TYR A 49 1.23 3.46 -2.15
CA TYR A 49 1.63 2.06 -2.23
C TYR A 49 2.66 1.82 -3.36
N ALA A 50 2.46 2.42 -4.53
CA ALA A 50 3.41 2.33 -5.63
C ALA A 50 4.77 2.94 -5.27
N GLU A 51 4.77 4.10 -4.61
CA GLU A 51 5.98 4.74 -4.11
C GLU A 51 6.71 3.86 -3.10
N ILE A 52 6.01 3.34 -2.08
CA ILE A 52 6.60 2.48 -1.05
C ILE A 52 7.15 1.19 -1.65
N LYS A 53 6.48 0.57 -2.63
CA LYS A 53 7.03 -0.58 -3.36
C LYS A 53 8.35 -0.23 -4.06
N SER A 54 8.43 0.94 -4.70
CA SER A 54 9.65 1.39 -5.37
C SER A 54 10.80 1.61 -4.37
N GLN A 55 10.51 2.18 -3.21
CA GLN A 55 11.50 2.35 -2.14
C GLN A 55 11.93 1.00 -1.54
N TYR A 56 10.97 0.13 -1.22
CA TYR A 56 11.24 -1.22 -0.72
C TYR A 56 12.10 -2.02 -1.69
N LYS A 57 11.88 -1.92 -3.01
CA LYS A 57 12.71 -2.64 -3.99
C LYS A 57 14.19 -2.25 -3.95
N LYS A 58 14.50 -1.01 -3.57
CA LYS A 58 15.88 -0.58 -3.30
C LYS A 58 16.40 -1.15 -1.97
N LEU A 59 15.49 -1.30 -1.01
CA LEU A 59 15.58 -1.91 0.32
C LEU A 59 15.90 -3.42 0.35
N GLU A 60 15.39 -4.12 -0.66
CA GLU A 60 15.11 -5.56 -0.63
C GLU A 60 16.30 -6.43 -0.26
N LYS A 61 17.50 -6.08 -0.75
CA LYS A 61 18.74 -6.81 -0.45
C LYS A 61 19.15 -6.70 1.02
N ASP A 62 18.97 -5.52 1.61
CA ASP A 62 19.35 -5.26 3.00
C ASP A 62 18.31 -5.83 3.98
N ILE A 63 17.05 -5.89 3.55
CA ILE A 63 15.94 -6.47 4.30
C ILE A 63 15.98 -8.01 4.25
N GLY A 64 16.47 -8.59 3.14
CA GLY A 64 16.56 -10.05 2.96
C GLY A 64 15.23 -10.73 2.67
N LEU A 65 14.21 -9.97 2.25
CA LEU A 65 12.87 -10.48 1.90
C LEU A 65 12.43 -9.89 0.55
N PRO A 66 12.28 -10.71 -0.50
CA PRO A 66 11.81 -10.26 -1.79
C PRO A 66 10.45 -9.58 -1.74
N LEU A 67 10.29 -8.48 -2.49
CA LEU A 67 9.02 -7.75 -2.60
C LEU A 67 7.92 -8.66 -3.15
N GLU A 68 8.27 -9.53 -4.11
CA GLU A 68 7.36 -10.48 -4.76
C GLU A 68 6.73 -11.49 -3.79
N ASP A 69 7.37 -11.75 -2.65
CA ASP A 69 6.84 -12.66 -1.62
C ASP A 69 5.78 -12.01 -0.72
N ILE A 70 5.61 -10.67 -0.79
CA ILE A 70 4.74 -9.92 0.12
C ILE A 70 3.69 -9.03 -0.56
N VAL A 71 3.65 -8.94 -1.89
CA VAL A 71 2.68 -8.13 -2.66
C VAL A 71 1.48 -8.89 -3.20
#